data_AF-A0A9P4WEJ1-F1
#
_entry.id   AF-A0A9P4WEJ1-F1
#
_cell.length_a   1.000
_cell.length_b   1.000
_cell.length_c   1.000
_cell.angle_alpha   90.00
_cell.angle_beta   90.00
_cell.angle_gamma   90.00
#
_symmetry.space_group_name_H-M   'P 1'
#
loop_
_entity.id
_entity.type
_entity.pdbx_description
1 polymer ?
#
loop_
_entity_poly.entity_id
_entity_poly.type
_entity_poly.pdbx_seq_one_letter_code
_entity_poly.pdbx_strand_id
1 'polypeptide(L)'
;MTFKSTSTSGTTSSKASSLFDLNEHGNKSILVYKYRSGAKGLESTTEGALCAELDKHPNLPFMRVTKKPIPRGASRIDIHQEDLYLPEEREQYAEKISPKSSVANVGLPTVAKWKHMVMGSYDDLYIVFQTHTPTPESSKNNSPESSQHVSPAATFPIER
;
A
#
# COMPACT_ATOMS: atom_id res chain seq x y z
N MET A 1 49.49 2.11 7.83
CA MET A 1 48.04 2.11 8.11
C MET A 1 47.53 3.50 7.83
N THR A 2 46.64 3.68 6.85
CA THR A 2 46.04 4.98 6.58
C THR A 2 44.61 4.75 6.09
N PHE A 3 43.69 4.69 7.05
CA PHE A 3 42.25 4.69 6.79
C PHE A 3 41.87 6.10 6.31
N LYS A 4 41.46 6.23 5.05
CA LYS A 4 40.80 7.43 4.56
C LYS A 4 39.38 7.46 5.13
N SER A 5 39.17 8.27 6.16
CA SER A 5 37.83 8.67 6.59
C SER A 5 37.21 9.53 5.49
N THR A 6 36.40 8.91 4.62
CA THR A 6 35.43 9.65 3.82
C THR A 6 34.39 10.21 4.77
N SER A 7 34.50 11.50 5.08
CA SER A 7 33.45 12.27 5.72
C SER A 7 32.26 12.35 4.76
N THR A 8 31.36 11.37 4.79
CA THR A 8 30.00 11.54 4.31
C THR A 8 29.33 12.52 5.27
N SER A 9 29.08 13.74 4.79
CA SER A 9 28.19 14.68 5.47
C SER A 9 26.89 13.95 5.78
N GLY A 10 26.66 13.68 7.06
CA GLY A 10 25.50 12.96 7.54
C GLY A 10 24.27 13.82 7.36
N THR A 11 23.58 13.66 6.23
CA THR A 11 22.13 13.77 6.23
C THR A 11 21.63 12.44 6.75
N THR A 12 21.09 12.43 7.97
CA THR A 12 20.33 11.33 8.54
C THR A 12 19.09 11.11 7.67
N SER A 13 19.25 10.46 6.52
CA SER A 13 18.14 10.11 5.64
C SER A 13 17.33 9.02 6.31
N SER A 14 16.03 9.27 6.49
CA SER A 14 15.04 8.29 6.91
C SER A 14 15.15 7.02 6.04
N LYS A 15 14.92 5.84 6.62
CA LYS A 15 14.97 4.58 5.85
C LYS A 15 13.86 4.55 4.80
N ALA A 16 12.69 5.08 5.16
CA ALA A 16 11.54 5.23 4.28
C ALA A 16 11.78 6.20 3.12
N SER A 17 12.57 7.27 3.29
CA SER A 17 12.83 8.23 2.21
C SER A 17 13.64 7.60 1.08
N SER A 18 14.67 6.81 1.43
CA SER A 18 15.48 6.09 0.44
C SER A 18 14.74 4.92 -0.22
N LEU A 19 13.83 4.25 0.49
CA LEU A 19 13.09 3.09 -0.03
C LEU A 19 11.91 3.45 -0.94
N PHE A 20 11.24 4.58 -0.66
CA PHE A 20 9.98 4.94 -1.31
C PHE A 20 10.03 6.27 -2.08
N ASP A 21 11.21 6.86 -2.24
CA ASP A 21 11.41 8.15 -2.90
C ASP A 21 10.48 9.24 -2.31
N LEU A 22 10.54 9.36 -0.99
CA LEU A 22 9.79 10.34 -0.21
C LEU A 22 10.74 11.43 0.29
N ASN A 23 10.28 12.68 0.32
CA ASN A 23 11.07 13.78 0.85
C ASN A 23 10.86 13.92 2.37
N GLU A 24 11.85 13.52 3.14
CA GLU A 24 11.85 13.63 4.61
C GLU A 24 11.73 15.09 5.11
N HIS A 25 12.27 16.04 4.35
CA HIS A 25 12.17 17.46 4.66
C HIS A 25 10.97 18.13 3.95
N GLY A 26 10.10 17.32 3.33
CA GLY A 26 8.92 17.77 2.62
C GLY A 26 7.84 18.26 3.58
N ASN A 27 7.59 19.58 3.56
CA ASN A 27 6.51 20.22 4.33
C ASN A 27 5.17 20.27 3.57
N LYS A 28 5.11 19.66 2.39
CA LYS A 28 3.89 19.65 1.56
C LYS A 28 2.83 18.78 2.23
N SER A 29 1.60 19.29 2.30
CA SER A 29 0.46 18.49 2.76
C SER A 29 0.08 17.46 1.70
N ILE A 30 0.03 16.20 2.13
CA ILE A 30 -0.28 15.03 1.31
C ILE A 30 -1.48 14.27 1.89
N LEU A 31 -2.12 13.47 1.05
CA LEU A 31 -3.16 12.53 1.46
C LEU A 31 -2.57 11.13 1.46
N VAL A 32 -2.78 10.41 2.55
CA VAL A 32 -2.29 9.05 2.75
C VAL A 32 -3.48 8.13 2.96
N TYR A 33 -3.56 7.09 2.16
CA TYR A 33 -4.53 6.01 2.32
C TYR A 33 -3.80 4.74 2.75
N LYS A 34 -4.18 4.19 3.91
CA LYS A 34 -3.59 2.96 4.46
C LYS A 34 -4.47 1.76 4.10
N TYR A 35 -4.09 1.01 3.09
CA TYR A 35 -4.85 -0.16 2.63
C TYR A 35 -4.70 -1.33 3.61
N ARG A 36 -5.83 -1.92 4.05
CA ARG A 36 -5.92 -3.07 4.96
C ARG A 36 -5.26 -2.91 6.34
N SER A 37 -4.83 -1.71 6.73
CA SER A 37 -4.08 -1.45 7.98
C SER A 37 -4.95 -1.29 9.24
N GLY A 38 -6.22 -1.72 9.20
CA GLY A 38 -7.15 -1.59 10.33
C GLY A 38 -7.71 -0.16 10.48
N ALA A 39 -8.91 0.06 9.94
CA ALA A 39 -9.86 1.15 10.19
C ALA A 39 -9.43 2.64 10.08
N LYS A 40 -8.14 3.00 10.08
CA LYS A 40 -7.69 4.36 9.73
C LYS A 40 -7.78 4.52 8.21
N GLY A 41 -8.83 5.19 7.75
CA GLY A 41 -9.10 5.43 6.33
C GLY A 41 -8.11 6.40 5.68
N LEU A 42 -8.63 7.53 5.18
CA LEU A 42 -7.84 8.57 4.55
C LEU A 42 -7.31 9.56 5.61
N GLU A 43 -6.00 9.79 5.63
CA GLU A 43 -5.32 10.67 6.59
C GLU A 43 -4.60 11.81 5.84
N SER A 44 -4.67 13.03 6.37
CA SER A 44 -3.89 14.16 5.86
C SER A 44 -2.64 14.35 6.70
N THR A 45 -1.46 14.25 6.10
CA THR A 45 -0.18 14.40 6.79
C THR A 45 0.83 15.12 5.88
N THR A 46 2.09 15.18 6.28
CA THR A 46 3.22 15.67 5.46
C THR A 46 4.11 14.52 5.04
N GLU A 47 4.91 14.68 3.98
CA GLU A 47 5.86 13.64 3.55
C GLU A 47 6.87 13.31 4.66
N GLY A 48 7.41 14.32 5.34
CA GLY A 48 8.33 14.10 6.46
C GLY A 48 7.69 13.34 7.63
N ALA A 49 6.44 13.70 7.99
CA ALA A 49 5.71 12.99 9.04
C ALA A 49 5.38 11.54 8.65
N LEU A 50 5.06 11.29 7.37
CA LEU A 50 4.87 9.94 6.85
C LEU A 50 6.17 9.12 6.93
N CYS A 51 7.31 9.68 6.49
CA CYS A 51 8.61 9.01 6.63
C CYS A 51 8.91 8.63 8.08
N ALA A 52 8.72 9.57 9.00
CA ALA A 52 8.94 9.33 10.43
C ALA A 52 7.95 8.31 11.04
N GLU A 53 6.73 8.20 10.51
CA GLU A 53 5.79 7.14 10.89
C GLU A 53 6.24 5.78 10.37
N LEU A 54 6.56 5.69 9.08
CA LEU A 54 7.03 4.46 8.42
C LEU A 54 8.30 3.91 9.10
N ASP A 55 9.26 4.77 9.43
CA ASP A 55 10.52 4.38 10.08
C ASP A 55 10.35 3.75 11.47
N LYS A 56 9.22 4.01 12.14
CA LYS A 56 8.88 3.39 13.44
C LYS A 56 8.25 2.01 13.29
N HIS A 57 7.76 1.66 12.11
CA HIS A 57 7.06 0.39 11.91
C HIS A 57 8.05 -0.78 11.75
N PRO A 58 7.92 -1.86 12.55
CA PRO A 58 8.81 -3.02 12.44
C PRO A 58 8.63 -3.79 11.12
N ASN A 59 7.50 -3.59 10.43
CA ASN A 59 7.16 -4.21 9.14
C ASN A 59 7.55 -3.34 7.93
N LEU A 60 8.42 -2.34 8.11
CA LEU A 60 8.90 -1.47 7.03
C LEU A 60 9.38 -2.24 5.78
N PRO A 61 10.13 -3.37 5.87
CA PRO A 61 10.56 -4.11 4.69
C PRO A 61 9.42 -4.71 3.85
N PHE A 62 8.25 -4.92 4.46
CA PHE A 62 7.07 -5.47 3.81
C PHE A 62 6.08 -4.39 3.40
N MET A 63 6.32 -3.15 3.80
CA MET A 63 5.46 -2.03 3.48
C MET A 63 5.86 -1.46 2.12
N ARG A 64 4.87 -1.01 1.36
CA ARG A 64 5.06 -0.35 0.08
C ARG A 64 4.24 0.94 0.04
N VAL A 65 4.75 1.91 -0.69
CA VAL A 65 4.10 3.19 -0.92
C VAL A 65 4.03 3.43 -2.42
N THR A 66 2.83 3.59 -2.95
CA THR A 66 2.60 3.99 -4.35
C THR A 66 1.93 5.37 -4.39
N LYS A 67 2.16 6.10 -5.48
CA LYS A 67 1.61 7.45 -5.69
C LYS A 67 0.56 7.37 -6.79
N LYS A 68 -0.62 7.95 -6.54
CA LYS A 68 -1.71 8.05 -7.51
C LYS A 68 -2.12 9.51 -7.69
N PRO A 69 -2.08 10.06 -8.92
CA PRO A 69 -2.44 11.45 -9.14
C PRO A 69 -3.93 11.69 -8.88
N ILE A 70 -4.23 12.79 -8.20
CA ILE A 70 -5.60 13.23 -7.92
C ILE A 70 -6.13 14.00 -9.13
N PRO A 71 -7.21 13.55 -9.78
CA PRO A 71 -7.79 14.30 -10.89
C PRO A 71 -8.34 15.63 -10.39
N ARG A 72 -8.07 16.72 -11.11
CA ARG A 72 -8.57 18.04 -10.75
C ARG A 72 -10.10 18.04 -10.66
N GLY A 73 -10.63 18.58 -9.58
CA GLY A 73 -12.08 18.71 -9.36
C GLY A 73 -12.78 17.44 -8.87
N ALA A 74 -12.07 16.30 -8.77
CA ALA A 74 -12.62 15.08 -8.20
C ALA A 74 -12.99 15.28 -6.72
N SER A 75 -14.11 14.67 -6.31
CA SER A 75 -14.51 14.60 -4.90
C SER A 75 -14.24 13.22 -4.29
N ARG A 76 -14.04 12.21 -5.15
CA ARG A 76 -13.79 10.82 -4.78
C ARG A 76 -12.72 10.25 -5.70
N ILE A 77 -11.92 9.34 -5.19
CA ILE A 77 -10.93 8.60 -5.97
C ILE A 77 -11.19 7.12 -5.76
N ASP A 78 -11.37 6.40 -6.86
CA ASP A 78 -11.31 4.94 -6.86
C ASP A 78 -9.85 4.52 -6.87
N ILE A 79 -9.49 3.60 -5.99
CA ILE A 79 -8.18 2.94 -5.92
C ILE A 79 -8.38 1.58 -6.56
N HIS A 80 -7.62 1.30 -7.62
CA HIS A 80 -7.69 0.03 -8.33
C HIS A 80 -6.58 -0.89 -7.86
N GLN A 81 -6.71 -2.17 -8.20
CA GLN A 81 -5.70 -3.17 -7.86
C GLN A 81 -4.34 -2.88 -8.50
N GLU A 82 -4.33 -2.32 -9.73
CA GLU A 82 -3.11 -1.87 -10.39
C GLU A 82 -2.36 -0.75 -9.63
N ASP A 83 -3.05 0.04 -8.81
CA ASP A 83 -2.43 1.10 -8.03
C ASP A 83 -1.66 0.55 -6.81
N LEU A 84 -1.84 -0.73 -6.49
CA LEU A 84 -1.10 -1.47 -5.47
C LEU A 84 0.13 -2.20 -6.02
N TYR A 85 0.41 -2.08 -7.32
CA TYR A 85 1.61 -2.66 -7.93
C TYR A 85 2.67 -1.60 -8.15
N LEU A 86 3.94 -2.00 -8.01
CA LEU A 86 5.06 -1.18 -8.45
C LEU A 86 4.98 -0.94 -9.96
N PRO A 87 5.54 0.16 -10.50
CA PRO A 87 5.49 0.46 -11.93
C PRO A 87 5.93 -0.73 -12.81
N GLU A 88 6.98 -1.45 -12.40
CA GLU A 88 7.49 -2.63 -13.11
C GLU A 88 6.55 -3.84 -13.03
N GLU A 89 5.84 -4.02 -11.91
CA GLU A 89 4.87 -5.10 -11.71
C GLU A 89 3.55 -4.81 -12.45
N ARG A 90 3.20 -3.53 -12.62
CA ARG A 90 1.99 -3.11 -13.34
C ARG A 90 2.00 -3.59 -14.78
N GLU A 91 3.13 -3.48 -15.45
CA GLU A 91 3.28 -3.94 -16.84
C GLU A 91 3.15 -5.46 -16.96
N GLN A 92 3.79 -6.20 -16.04
CA GLN A 92 3.74 -7.67 -16.02
C GLN A 92 2.33 -8.22 -15.74
N TYR A 93 1.55 -7.51 -14.93
CA TYR A 93 0.20 -7.93 -14.56
C TYR A 93 -0.90 -7.19 -15.33
N ALA A 94 -0.56 -6.35 -16.30
CA ALA A 94 -1.52 -5.62 -17.12
C ALA A 94 -2.44 -6.55 -17.92
N GLU A 95 -1.93 -7.72 -18.33
CA GLU A 95 -2.68 -8.72 -19.11
C GLU A 95 -3.55 -9.65 -18.24
N LYS A 96 -3.46 -9.57 -16.91
CA LYS A 96 -4.32 -10.37 -16.04
C LYS A 96 -5.75 -9.82 -16.02
N ILE A 97 -6.69 -10.66 -15.56
CA ILE A 97 -8.13 -10.40 -15.66
C ILE A 97 -8.63 -9.31 -14.68
N SER A 98 -7.84 -8.88 -13.69
CA SER A 98 -8.31 -7.98 -12.62
C SER A 98 -7.51 -6.69 -12.31
N PRO A 99 -6.67 -6.12 -13.20
CA PRO A 99 -5.89 -4.91 -12.88
C PRO A 99 -6.78 -3.70 -12.56
N LYS A 100 -7.92 -3.58 -13.26
CA LYS A 100 -8.90 -2.48 -13.07
C LYS A 100 -9.94 -2.74 -11.99
N SER A 101 -9.79 -3.81 -11.21
CA SER A 101 -10.72 -4.08 -10.10
C SER A 101 -10.64 -2.96 -9.07
N SER A 102 -11.78 -2.35 -8.72
CA SER A 102 -11.83 -1.32 -7.68
C SER A 102 -11.66 -1.98 -6.31
N VAL A 103 -10.67 -1.50 -5.57
CA VAL A 103 -10.28 -2.00 -4.25
C VAL A 103 -10.87 -1.12 -3.15
N ALA A 104 -10.92 0.18 -3.37
CA ALA A 104 -11.47 1.12 -2.42
C ALA A 104 -11.93 2.39 -3.12
N ASN A 105 -12.98 3.01 -2.58
CA ASN A 105 -13.43 4.33 -3.03
C ASN A 105 -13.29 5.31 -1.86
N VAL A 106 -12.32 6.23 -1.97
CA VAL A 106 -12.00 7.21 -0.92
C VAL A 106 -12.60 8.58 -1.24
N GLY A 107 -13.32 9.15 -0.29
CA GLY A 107 -13.83 10.51 -0.38
C GLY A 107 -12.73 11.51 -0.02
N LEU A 108 -12.48 12.48 -0.90
CA LEU A 108 -11.52 13.55 -0.62
C LEU A 108 -12.14 14.57 0.34
N PRO A 109 -11.41 15.03 1.37
CA PRO A 109 -11.89 16.09 2.24
C PRO A 109 -12.15 17.36 1.42
N THR A 110 -13.28 18.04 1.66
CA THR A 110 -13.63 19.26 0.92
C THR A 110 -12.56 20.35 1.05
N VAL A 111 -11.87 20.40 2.19
CA VAL A 111 -10.74 21.30 2.45
C VAL A 111 -9.53 20.94 1.58
N ALA A 112 -9.26 19.65 1.38
CA ALA A 112 -8.19 19.18 0.51
C ALA A 112 -8.50 19.53 -0.96
N LYS A 113 -9.77 19.42 -1.38
CA LYS A 113 -10.22 19.81 -2.73
C LYS A 113 -9.97 21.30 -3.02
N TRP A 114 -10.28 22.18 -2.06
CA TRP A 114 -9.99 23.62 -2.19
C TRP A 114 -8.50 23.93 -2.21
N LYS A 115 -7.72 23.31 -1.32
CA LYS A 115 -6.26 23.47 -1.29
C LYS A 115 -5.56 22.93 -2.54
N HIS A 116 -6.07 21.85 -3.12
CA HIS A 116 -5.61 21.34 -4.41
C HIS A 116 -5.89 22.31 -5.55
N MET A 117 -7.07 22.95 -5.53
CA MET A 117 -7.44 23.91 -6.57
C MET A 117 -6.68 25.24 -6.47
N VAL A 118 -6.37 25.72 -5.26
CA VAL A 118 -5.84 27.06 -5.01
C VAL A 118 -4.33 27.09 -4.75
N MET A 119 -3.77 26.03 -4.13
CA MET A 119 -2.39 26.02 -3.63
C MET A 119 -1.50 24.91 -4.24
N GLY A 120 -2.02 24.09 -5.17
CA GLY A 120 -1.28 22.93 -5.70
C GLY A 120 -0.83 21.95 -4.62
N SER A 121 -1.61 21.84 -3.55
CA SER A 121 -1.39 20.88 -2.46
C SER A 121 -2.23 19.63 -2.70
N TYR A 122 -1.84 18.47 -2.15
CA TYR A 122 -2.56 17.21 -2.40
C TYR A 122 -2.63 16.81 -3.88
N ASP A 123 -1.54 16.95 -4.62
CA ASP A 123 -1.52 16.55 -6.04
C ASP A 123 -1.61 15.03 -6.20
N ASP A 124 -1.02 14.29 -5.26
CA ASP A 124 -0.97 12.83 -5.27
C ASP A 124 -1.58 12.26 -3.99
N LEU A 125 -2.28 11.14 -4.17
CA LEU A 125 -2.71 10.23 -3.12
C LEU A 125 -1.62 9.18 -2.91
N TYR A 126 -1.08 9.12 -1.69
CA TYR A 126 -0.07 8.15 -1.29
C TYR A 126 -0.79 6.93 -0.73
N ILE A 127 -0.65 5.79 -1.40
CA ILE A 127 -1.27 4.54 -1.00
C ILE A 127 -0.21 3.71 -0.28
N VAL A 128 -0.39 3.54 1.02
CA VAL A 128 0.47 2.71 1.86
C VAL A 128 -0.21 1.36 2.03
N PHE A 129 0.49 0.29 1.71
CA PHE A 129 -0.03 -1.05 1.86
C PHE A 129 1.07 -2.00 2.32
N GLN A 130 0.65 -3.02 3.07
CA GLN A 130 1.54 -4.10 3.46
C GLN A 130 1.47 -5.20 2.40
N THR A 131 2.61 -5.56 1.84
CA THR A 131 2.74 -6.77 1.05
C THR A 131 2.81 -7.98 1.97
N HIS A 132 2.08 -9.03 1.60
CA HIS A 132 2.35 -10.34 2.17
C HIS A 132 3.67 -10.82 1.58
N THR A 133 4.74 -10.81 2.36
CA THR A 133 5.83 -11.72 2.03
C THR A 133 5.38 -13.14 2.31
N PRO A 134 5.63 -14.08 1.37
CA PRO A 134 5.59 -15.49 1.73
C PRO A 134 6.60 -15.66 2.86
N THR A 135 6.15 -16.18 3.99
CA THR A 135 7.04 -16.74 4.99
C THR A 135 8.04 -17.65 4.26
N PRO A 136 9.38 -17.46 4.41
CA PRO A 136 10.28 -18.57 4.16
C PRO A 136 9.86 -19.66 5.17
N GLU A 137 9.58 -20.87 4.69
CA GLU A 137 8.87 -21.94 5.41
C GLU A 137 7.33 -21.86 5.40
N SER A 138 6.71 -21.66 4.22
CA SER A 138 5.51 -22.46 3.96
C SER A 138 5.97 -23.91 3.90
N SER A 139 5.98 -24.58 5.06
CA SER A 139 6.34 -25.98 5.16
C SER A 139 5.59 -26.74 4.08
N LYS A 140 6.37 -27.41 3.23
CA LYS A 140 5.92 -28.22 2.10
C LYS A 140 5.17 -29.49 2.56
N ASN A 141 4.70 -29.51 3.81
CA ASN A 141 4.19 -30.65 4.54
C ASN A 141 3.24 -30.21 5.67
N ASN A 142 2.13 -29.57 5.32
CA ASN A 142 0.98 -29.52 6.23
C ASN A 142 -0.29 -29.93 5.48
N SER A 143 -0.23 -31.12 4.90
CA SER A 143 -1.41 -31.95 4.68
C SER A 143 -1.55 -32.86 5.90
N PRO A 144 -2.55 -32.69 6.77
CA PRO A 144 -3.10 -33.86 7.42
C PRO A 144 -3.95 -34.57 6.36
N GLU A 145 -3.34 -35.48 5.61
CA GLU A 145 -4.05 -36.63 5.04
C GLU A 145 -4.55 -37.50 6.20
N SER A 146 -5.62 -37.04 6.86
CA SER A 146 -6.36 -37.86 7.81
C SER A 146 -7.86 -37.62 7.64
N SER A 147 -8.37 -38.28 6.61
CA SER A 147 -9.57 -39.13 6.68
C SER A 147 -10.76 -38.59 7.49
N GLN A 148 -11.60 -37.77 6.87
CA GLN A 148 -13.05 -37.86 7.08
C GLN A 148 -13.77 -37.91 5.74
N HIS A 149 -13.86 -39.14 5.28
CA HIS A 149 -14.79 -39.61 4.27
C HIS A 149 -16.21 -39.26 4.73
N VAL A 150 -16.80 -38.17 4.22
CA VAL A 150 -18.24 -37.93 4.33
C VAL A 150 -18.83 -38.14 2.94
N SER A 151 -19.23 -39.37 2.66
CA SER A 151 -20.08 -39.66 1.52
C SER A 151 -21.41 -38.92 1.73
N PRO A 152 -21.92 -38.14 0.77
CA PRO A 152 -23.24 -37.55 0.90
C PRO A 152 -24.29 -38.66 0.97
N ALA A 153 -24.98 -38.76 2.11
CA ALA A 153 -26.15 -39.61 2.25
C ALA A 153 -27.31 -38.99 1.44
N ALA A 154 -27.86 -39.80 0.54
CA ALA A 154 -28.97 -39.58 -0.39
C ALA A 154 -29.95 -38.41 -0.10
N THR A 155 -30.14 -37.54 -1.10
CA THR A 155 -31.04 -36.36 -1.04
C THR A 155 -32.44 -36.58 -1.65
N PHE A 156 -32.83 -37.79 -2.08
CA PHE A 156 -34.17 -37.99 -2.65
C PHE A 156 -35.04 -38.92 -1.78
N PRO A 157 -36.24 -38.49 -1.35
CA PRO A 157 -37.21 -39.36 -0.70
C PRO A 157 -37.77 -40.34 -1.74
N ILE A 158 -37.82 -41.63 -1.37
CA ILE A 158 -38.55 -42.65 -2.11
C ILE A 158 -40.03 -42.47 -1.77
N GLU A 159 -40.81 -41.94 -2.70
CA GLU A 159 -42.27 -41.94 -2.63
C GLU A 159 -42.77 -43.38 -2.79
N ARG A 160 -43.83 -43.71 -2.04
CA ARG A 160 -44.32 -45.06 -1.76
C ARG A 160 -45.22 -45.61 -2.86
#